data_AF-A0A484Z5S1-F1
#
_entry.id   AF-A0A484Z5S1-F1
#
_cell.length_a   1.000
_cell.length_b   1.000
_cell.length_c   1.000
_cell.angle_alpha   90.00
_cell.angle_beta   90.00
_cell.angle_gamma   90.00
#
_symmetry.space_group_name_H-M   'P 1'
#
loop_
_entity.id
_entity.type
_entity.pdbx_description
1 polymer ?
#
loop_
_entity_poly.entity_id
_entity_poly.type
_entity_poly.pdbx_seq_one_letter_code
_entity_poly.pdbx_strand_id
1 'polypeptide(L)' 'MPAVLTGVRLSIGIAWLVIVAAEMLTGGVGIGFWIWNEWNNLNVENILIAIVIIGVVGLMLEQGLMLIARRFSWQEK' A
#
# COMPACT_ATOMS: atom_id res chain seq x y z
N MET A 1 24.51 -0.35 8.39
CA MET A 1 23.28 0.28 7.87
C MET A 1 22.06 -0.69 7.76
N PRO A 2 21.77 -1.62 8.70
CA PRO A 2 20.53 -2.40 8.67
C PRO A 2 19.32 -1.64 9.28
N ALA A 3 19.53 -0.75 10.25
CA ALA A 3 18.46 -0.01 10.91
C ALA A 3 17.69 0.96 9.98
N VAL A 4 18.39 1.60 9.04
CA VAL A 4 17.77 2.52 8.06
C VAL A 4 16.82 1.77 7.13
N LEU A 5 17.21 0.57 6.67
CA LEU A 5 16.36 -0.28 5.82
C LEU A 5 15.10 -0.77 6.56
N THR A 6 15.22 -1.09 7.84
CA THR A 6 14.08 -1.44 8.70
C THR A 6 13.14 -0.25 8.88
N GLY A 7 13.68 0.95 9.12
CA GLY A 7 12.89 2.18 9.26
C GLY A 7 12.12 2.53 7.98
N VAL A 8 12.77 2.44 6.81
CA VAL A 8 12.15 2.71 5.51
C VAL A 8 10.98 1.75 5.25
N ARG A 9 11.16 0.45 5.51
CA ARG A 9 10.10 -0.56 5.35
C ARG A 9 8.88 -0.24 6.21
N LEU A 10 9.09 0.07 7.49
CA LEU A 10 7.99 0.35 8.42
C LEU A 10 7.19 1.59 7.97
N SER A 11 7.89 2.66 7.60
CA SER A 11 7.27 3.90 7.14
C SER A 11 6.45 3.69 5.86
N ILE A 12 6.90 2.82 4.95
CA ILE A 12 6.18 2.49 3.71
C ILE A 12 4.88 1.73 3.98
N GLY A 13 4.90 0.76 4.89
CA GLY A 13 3.69 0.05 5.29
C GLY A 13 2.64 1.00 5.84
N ILE A 14 3.06 1.94 6.70
CA ILE A 14 2.17 2.96 7.26
C ILE A 14 1.69 3.93 6.18
N ALA A 15 2.58 4.43 5.33
CA ALA A 15 2.21 5.34 4.24
C ALA A 15 1.18 4.71 3.29
N TRP A 16 1.33 3.42 2.96
CA TRP A 16 0.37 2.70 2.15
C TRP A 16 -1.02 2.65 2.79
N LEU A 17 -1.10 2.30 4.07
CA LEU A 17 -2.37 2.27 4.80
C LEU A 17 -3.01 3.67 4.89
N VAL A 18 -2.21 4.71 5.09
CA VAL A 18 -2.68 6.11 5.12
C VAL A 18 -3.23 6.54 3.77
N ILE A 19 -2.59 6.16 2.65
CA ILE A 19 -3.09 6.47 1.31
C ILE A 19 -4.44 5.79 1.07
N VAL A 20 -4.57 4.50 1.39
CA VAL A 20 -5.84 3.78 1.24
C VAL A 20 -6.94 4.44 2.08
N ALA A 21 -6.65 4.78 3.33
CA ALA A 21 -7.60 5.47 4.19
C ALA A 21 -7.97 6.86 3.64
N ALA A 22 -7.01 7.58 3.07
CA ALA A 22 -7.27 8.86 2.41
C ALA A 22 -8.20 8.68 1.21
N GLU A 23 -7.96 7.70 0.33
CA GLU A 23 -8.83 7.39 -0.82
C GLU A 23 -10.26 7.03 -0.42
N MET A 24 -10.45 6.40 0.75
CA MET A 24 -11.79 6.12 1.29
C MET A 24 -12.56 7.40 1.63
N LEU A 25 -11.86 8.45 2.07
CA LEU A 25 -12.47 9.70 2.56
C LEU A 25 -12.65 10.76 1.48
N THR A 26 -11.71 10.88 0.52
CA THR A 26 -11.79 11.92 -0.51
C THR A 26 -12.87 11.70 -1.54
N GLY A 27 -13.36 10.46 -1.71
CA GLY A 27 -14.55 10.15 -2.49
C GLY A 27 -14.46 10.47 -3.98
N GLY A 28 -14.20 9.46 -4.83
CA GLY A 28 -14.33 9.63 -6.28
C GLY A 28 -13.50 8.68 -7.14
N VAL A 29 -12.27 8.38 -6.75
CA VAL A 29 -11.35 7.49 -7.48
C VAL A 29 -10.42 6.81 -6.47
N GLY A 30 -10.19 5.50 -6.62
CA GLY A 30 -9.25 4.75 -5.78
C GLY A 30 -9.79 3.39 -5.34
N ILE A 31 -8.88 2.53 -4.87
CA ILE A 31 -9.24 1.19 -4.35
C ILE A 31 -9.96 1.35 -3.00
N GLY A 32 -9.53 2.32 -2.18
CA GLY A 32 -10.19 2.65 -0.92
C GLY A 32 -11.65 3.08 -1.13
N PHE A 33 -11.89 3.98 -2.08
CA PHE A 33 -13.24 4.41 -2.43
C PHE A 33 -14.09 3.24 -2.95
N TRP A 34 -13.52 2.35 -3.76
CA TRP A 34 -14.23 1.18 -4.27
C TRP A 34 -14.73 0.26 -3.16
N ILE A 35 -13.89 -0.03 -2.15
CA ILE A 35 -14.29 -0.82 -0.96
C ILE A 35 -15.42 -0.14 -0.21
N TRP A 36 -15.32 1.17 -0.03
CA TRP A 36 -16.35 1.94 0.67
C TRP A 36 -17.69 1.88 -0.06
N ASN A 37 -17.66 2.04 -1.38
CA ASN A 37 -18.84 1.92 -2.22
C ASN A 37 -19.44 0.51 -2.15
N GLU A 38 -18.59 -0.51 -2.20
CA GLU A 38 -19.05 -1.90 -2.20
C GLU A 38 -19.62 -2.34 -0.84
N TRP A 39 -19.04 -1.81 0.24
CA TRP A 39 -19.60 -1.95 1.57
C TRP A 39 -21.00 -1.33 1.61
N ASN A 40 -21.20 -0.10 1.13
CA ASN A 40 -22.55 0.46 1.05
C ASN A 40 -23.53 -0.37 0.17
N ASN A 41 -23.02 -1.10 -0.83
CA ASN A 41 -23.81 -2.01 -1.68
C ASN A 41 -24.00 -3.42 -1.10
N LEU A 42 -23.51 -3.71 0.11
CA LEU A 42 -23.60 -5.03 0.78
C LEU A 42 -23.01 -6.21 -0.02
N ASN A 43 -22.14 -5.94 -0.98
CA ASN A 43 -21.56 -6.97 -1.83
C ASN A 43 -20.20 -7.43 -1.30
N VAL A 44 -20.25 -8.44 -0.45
CA VAL A 44 -19.09 -8.99 0.27
C VAL A 44 -18.06 -9.61 -0.68
N GLU A 45 -18.48 -10.11 -1.84
CA GLU A 45 -17.61 -10.76 -2.82
C GLU A 45 -16.56 -9.78 -3.37
N ASN A 46 -17.01 -8.59 -3.76
CA ASN A 46 -16.15 -7.52 -4.25
C ASN A 46 -15.29 -6.89 -3.14
N ILE A 47 -15.78 -6.80 -1.91
CA ILE A 47 -14.98 -6.35 -0.75
C ILE A 47 -13.78 -7.29 -0.55
N LEU A 48 -13.99 -8.60 -0.67
CA LEU A 48 -12.93 -9.59 -0.52
C LEU A 48 -11.85 -9.43 -1.60
N ILE A 49 -12.27 -9.24 -2.85
CA ILE A 49 -11.36 -8.98 -3.99
C ILE A 49 -10.55 -7.72 -3.73
N ALA A 50 -11.17 -6.66 -3.23
CA ALA A 50 -10.51 -5.40 -2.96
C ALA A 50 -9.45 -5.49 -1.85
N ILE A 51 -9.73 -6.25 -0.77
CA ILE A 51 -8.76 -6.53 0.30
C ILE A 51 -7.53 -7.27 -0.27
N VAL A 52 -7.75 -8.25 -1.14
CA VAL A 52 -6.66 -8.97 -1.82
C VAL A 52 -5.84 -8.02 -2.67
N ILE A 53 -6.47 -7.13 -3.44
CA ILE A 53 -5.78 -6.13 -4.25
C ILE A 53 -4.94 -5.20 -3.38
N ILE A 54 -5.47 -4.69 -2.26
CA ILE A 54 -4.70 -3.84 -1.33
C ILE A 54 -3.46 -4.57 -0.81
N GLY A 55 -3.60 -5.84 -0.43
CA GLY A 55 -2.49 -6.66 0.05
C GLY A 55 -1.42 -6.85 -1.03
N VAL A 56 -1.83 -7.19 -2.25
CA VAL A 56 -0.91 -7.39 -3.38
C VAL A 56 -0.19 -6.10 -3.74
N VAL A 57 -0.90 -4.97 -3.85
CA VAL A 57 -0.29 -3.67 -4.18
C VAL A 57 0.67 -3.21 -3.08
N GLY A 58 0.29 -3.39 -1.81
CA GLY A 58 1.17 -3.11 -0.67
C GLY A 58 2.48 -3.91 -0.73
N LEU A 59 2.40 -5.21 -1.02
CA LEU A 59 3.57 -6.08 -1.19
C LEU A 59 4.41 -5.68 -2.40
N MET A 60 3.79 -5.31 -3.53
CA MET A 60 4.51 -4.85 -4.72
C MET A 60 5.25 -3.53 -4.45
N LEU A 61 4.61 -2.59 -3.75
CA LEU A 61 5.23 -1.34 -3.33
C LEU A 61 6.43 -1.58 -2.40
N GLU A 62 6.28 -2.46 -1.41
CA GLU A 62 7.36 -2.83 -0.49
C GLU A 62 8.55 -3.44 -1.26
N GLN A 63 8.29 -4.37 -2.18
CA GLN A 63 9.33 -5.01 -2.98
C GLN A 63 10.02 -4.03 -3.94
N GLY A 64 9.26 -3.19 -4.64
CA GLY A 64 9.78 -2.18 -5.56
C GLY A 64 10.71 -1.19 -4.85
N LEU A 65 10.28 -0.68 -3.69
CA LEU A 65 11.10 0.24 -2.91
C LEU A 65 12.33 -0.45 -2.30
N MET A 66 12.23 -1.72 -1.89
CA MET A 66 13.40 -2.49 -1.47
C MET A 66 14.42 -2.69 -2.60
N LEU A 67 13.97 -2.91 -3.82
CA LEU A 67 14.85 -3.00 -5.00
C LEU A 67 15.57 -1.68 -5.25
N ILE A 68 14.85 -0.56 -5.18
CA ILE A 68 15.42 0.79 -5.33
C ILE A 68 16.40 1.10 -4.19
N ALA A 69 16.03 0.79 -2.94
CA ALA A 69 16.89 1.00 -1.78
C ALA A 69 18.18 0.19 -1.88
N ARG A 70 18.11 -1.07 -2.34
CA ARG A 70 19.28 -1.90 -2.63
C ARG A 70 20.13 -1.31 -3.76
N ARG A 71 19.50 -0.74 -4.80
CA ARG A 71 20.22 -0.12 -5.92
C ARG A 71 20.97 1.15 -5.51
N PHE A 72 20.37 1.97 -4.65
CA PHE A 72 20.98 3.19 -4.10
C PHE A 72 22.07 2.89 -3.07
N SER A 73 21.90 1.87 -2.21
CA SER A 73 22.93 1.47 -1.25
C SER A 73 24.21 0.91 -1.90
N TRP A 74 24.19 0.66 -3.21
CA TRP A 74 25.36 0.29 -4.01
C TRP A 74 26.17 1.49 -4.52
N GLN A 75 25.65 2.72 -4.45
CA GLN A 75 26.38 3.92 -4.87
C GLN A 75 27.22 4.55 -3.75
N GLU A 76 27.08 4.09 -2.51
CA GLU A 76 27.87 4.59 -1.37
C GLU A 76 29.06 3.68 -1.03
N LYS A 77 29.63 3.01 -2.05
CA LYS A 77 30.87 2.24 -1.91
C LYS A 77 31.90 2.62 -2.96
#